data_AF-A0A343JBX8-F1
#
_entry.id   AF-A0A343JBX8-F1
#
_cell.length_a   1.000
_cell.length_b   1.000
_cell.length_c   1.000
_cell.angle_alpha   90.00
_cell.angle_beta   90.00
_cell.angle_gamma   90.00
#
_symmetry.space_group_name_H-M   'P 1'
#
loop_
_entity.id
_entity.type
_entity.pdbx_description
1 polymer ?
#
loop_
_entity_poly.entity_id
_entity_poly.type
_entity_poly.pdbx_seq_one_letter_code
_entity_poly.pdbx_strand_id
1 'polypeptide(L)'
;MYFNYVLLFMGTTDLILGLISYFRKGEAAKKYLLYSYKIINEELEAKSLEKIEKLSKVLGQLTCVEGALYIFLASTAIYSNMNLIIVIMLIVIIELSIFSMKNNIIKKFVK
;
A
#
# COMPACT_ATOMS: atom_id res chain seq x y z
N MET A 1 -6.90 14.59 -18.66
CA MET A 1 -7.33 15.33 -17.45
C MET A 1 -8.05 14.44 -16.44
N TYR A 2 -9.20 13.84 -16.76
CA TYR A 2 -9.95 12.98 -15.82
C TYR A 2 -9.14 11.84 -15.21
N PHE A 3 -8.29 11.17 -15.99
CA PHE A 3 -7.44 10.08 -15.51
C PHE A 3 -6.53 10.51 -14.34
N ASN A 4 -5.94 11.70 -14.40
CA ASN A 4 -5.03 12.19 -13.36
C ASN A 4 -5.79 12.53 -12.06
N TYR A 5 -7.05 12.97 -12.16
CA TYR A 5 -7.90 13.19 -10.98
C TYR A 5 -8.32 11.87 -10.31
N VAL A 6 -8.56 10.83 -11.11
CA VAL A 6 -8.78 9.48 -10.57
C VAL A 6 -7.53 8.97 -9.86
N LEU A 7 -6.34 9.20 -10.44
CA LEU A 7 -5.07 8.85 -9.81
C LEU A 7 -4.83 9.60 -8.50
N LEU A 8 -5.14 10.90 -8.46
CA LEU A 8 -5.09 11.72 -7.24
C LEU A 8 -6.02 11.16 -6.16
N PHE A 9 -7.26 10.83 -6.53
CA PHE A 9 -8.23 10.27 -5.60
C PHE A 9 -7.73 8.93 -5.04
N MET A 10 -7.30 8.01 -5.91
CA MET A 10 -6.70 6.73 -5.50
C MET A 10 -5.50 6.93 -4.57
N GLY A 11 -4.54 7.77 -4.97
CA GLY A 11 -3.36 8.03 -4.16
C GLY A 11 -3.70 8.60 -2.78
N THR A 12 -4.70 9.48 -2.71
CA THR A 12 -5.20 10.02 -1.43
C THR A 12 -5.88 8.95 -0.59
N THR A 13 -6.71 8.11 -1.18
CA THR A 13 -7.36 7.00 -0.46
C THR A 13 -6.35 6.00 0.07
N ASP A 14 -5.34 5.64 -0.72
CA ASP A 14 -4.29 4.71 -0.30
C ASP A 14 -3.43 5.31 0.81
N LEU A 15 -3.11 6.60 0.72
CA LEU A 15 -2.37 7.28 1.78
C LEU A 15 -3.14 7.26 3.12
N ILE A 16 -4.45 7.53 3.08
CA ILE A 16 -5.31 7.47 4.28
C ILE A 16 -5.38 6.03 4.81
N LEU A 17 -5.59 5.03 3.95
CA LEU A 17 -5.65 3.63 4.35
C LEU A 17 -4.32 3.13 4.93
N GLY A 18 -3.20 3.54 4.35
CA GLY A 18 -1.86 3.24 4.85
C GLY A 18 -1.64 3.83 6.25
N LEU A 19 -2.05 5.08 6.47
CA LEU A 19 -1.99 5.72 7.78
C LEU A 19 -2.86 4.98 8.81
N ILE A 20 -4.09 4.61 8.44
CA ILE A 20 -4.97 3.82 9.30
C ILE A 20 -4.30 2.49 9.66
N SER A 21 -3.72 1.77 8.69
CA SER A 21 -2.99 0.51 8.93
C SER A 21 -1.77 0.70 9.83
N TYR A 22 -1.07 1.82 9.70
CA TYR A 22 0.11 2.14 10.48
C TYR A 22 -0.20 2.34 11.97
N PHE A 23 -1.32 3.01 12.27
CA PHE A 23 -1.73 3.28 13.65
C PHE A 23 -2.54 2.14 14.29
N ARG A 24 -2.96 1.12 13.53
CA ARG A 24 -3.65 -0.05 14.08
C ARG A 24 -2.75 -0.86 15.00
N LYS A 25 -3.34 -1.35 16.09
CA LYS A 25 -2.68 -2.18 17.12
C LYS A 25 -3.51 -3.42 17.43
N GLY A 26 -2.87 -4.43 18.01
CA GLY A 26 -3.47 -5.67 18.51
C GLY A 26 -4.37 -6.38 17.50
N GLU A 27 -5.57 -6.75 17.96
CA GLU A 27 -6.55 -7.49 17.16
C GLU A 27 -7.05 -6.72 15.94
N ALA A 28 -7.05 -5.38 15.97
CA ALA A 28 -7.44 -4.58 14.83
C ALA A 28 -6.42 -4.69 13.67
N ALA A 29 -5.13 -4.83 14.01
CA ALA A 29 -4.08 -5.15 13.04
C ALA A 29 -4.24 -6.56 12.48
N LYS A 30 -4.54 -7.56 13.33
CA LYS A 30 -4.82 -8.94 12.89
C LYS A 30 -6.00 -8.99 11.91
N LYS A 31 -7.14 -8.37 12.26
CA LYS A 31 -8.33 -8.29 11.39
C LYS A 31 -7.99 -7.62 10.06
N TYR A 32 -7.23 -6.52 10.08
CA TYR A 32 -6.82 -5.84 8.86
C TYR A 32 -6.02 -6.75 7.91
N LEU A 33 -5.01 -7.43 8.44
CA LEU A 33 -4.17 -8.32 7.64
C LEU A 33 -4.97 -9.50 7.05
N LEU A 34 -5.92 -10.03 7.81
CA LEU A 34 -6.80 -11.09 7.34
C LEU A 34 -7.73 -10.61 6.20
N TYR A 35 -8.35 -9.44 6.33
CA TYR A 35 -9.31 -8.95 5.33
C TYR A 35 -8.64 -8.29 4.11
N SER A 36 -7.61 -7.47 4.32
CA SER A 36 -6.99 -6.67 3.26
C SER A 36 -5.86 -7.40 2.54
N TYR A 37 -5.13 -8.28 3.26
CA TYR A 37 -4.00 -9.02 2.69
C TYR A 37 -4.28 -10.51 2.54
N LYS A 38 -5.47 -10.99 2.91
CA LYS A 38 -5.89 -12.40 2.82
C LYS A 38 -4.88 -13.38 3.43
N ILE A 39 -4.18 -12.96 4.48
CA ILE A 39 -3.25 -13.82 5.22
C ILE A 39 -4.06 -14.87 5.99
N ILE A 40 -3.62 -16.13 5.95
CA ILE A 40 -4.30 -17.26 6.57
C ILE A 40 -4.35 -17.05 8.09
N ASN A 41 -5.51 -17.28 8.71
CA ASN A 41 -5.70 -17.04 10.15
C ASN A 41 -4.74 -17.87 11.01
N GLU A 42 -4.48 -19.12 10.63
CA GLU A 42 -3.54 -20.01 11.33
C GLU A 42 -2.11 -19.45 11.36
N GLU A 43 -1.65 -18.81 10.27
CA GLU A 43 -0.33 -18.18 10.20
C GLU A 43 -0.22 -16.96 11.12
N LEU A 44 -1.33 -16.24 11.31
CA LEU A 44 -1.40 -15.09 12.21
C LEU A 44 -1.51 -15.54 13.68
N GLU A 45 -2.23 -16.63 13.98
CA GLU A 45 -2.37 -17.17 15.34
C GLU A 45 -1.08 -17.78 15.88
N ALA A 46 -0.25 -18.34 14.99
CA ALA A 46 1.08 -18.84 15.35
C ALA A 46 2.10 -17.75 15.70
N LYS A 47 1.78 -16.46 15.51
CA LYS A 47 2.71 -15.33 15.73
C LYS A 47 2.23 -14.45 16.88
N SER A 48 3.17 -13.81 17.58
CA SER A 48 2.84 -12.87 18.66
C SER A 48 2.13 -11.62 18.14
N LEU A 49 1.25 -11.03 18.95
CA LEU A 49 0.55 -9.78 18.63
C LEU A 49 1.53 -8.66 18.21
N GLU A 50 2.67 -8.55 18.88
CA GLU A 50 3.71 -7.57 18.53
C GLU A 50 4.26 -7.76 17.11
N LYS A 51 4.47 -9.02 16.68
CA LYS A 51 4.91 -9.33 15.30
C LYS A 51 3.82 -8.93 14.30
N ILE A 52 2.55 -9.22 14.59
CA ILE A 52 1.40 -8.84 13.74
C ILE A 52 1.30 -7.32 13.61
N GLU A 53 1.44 -6.59 14.72
CA GLU A 53 1.46 -5.12 14.70
C GLU A 53 2.61 -4.57 13.86
N LYS A 54 3.81 -5.14 14.00
CA LYS A 54 4.97 -4.73 13.20
C LYS A 54 4.73 -4.97 11.71
N LEU A 55 4.12 -6.10 11.34
CA LEU A 55 3.74 -6.37 9.95
C LEU A 55 2.71 -5.35 9.44
N SER A 56 1.65 -5.07 10.21
CA SER A 56 0.63 -4.07 9.85
C SER A 56 1.23 -2.68 9.67
N LYS A 57 2.20 -2.30 10.51
CA LYS A 57 2.93 -1.04 10.38
C LYS A 57 3.75 -0.97 9.11
N VAL A 58 4.54 -2.01 8.82
CA VAL A 58 5.39 -2.05 7.63
C VAL A 58 4.54 -2.03 6.35
N LEU A 59 3.45 -2.80 6.32
CA LEU A 59 2.53 -2.79 5.18
C LEU A 59 1.81 -1.46 5.04
N GLY A 60 1.37 -0.86 6.16
CA GLY A 60 0.79 0.50 6.16
C GLY A 60 1.76 1.56 5.64
N GLN A 61 3.05 1.48 6.01
CA GLN A 61 4.09 2.36 5.47
C GLN A 61 4.22 2.21 3.95
N LEU A 62 4.22 0.99 3.43
CA LEU A 62 4.28 0.75 1.98
C LEU A 62 3.06 1.29 1.25
N THR A 63 1.86 1.11 1.80
CA THR A 63 0.63 1.68 1.25
C THR A 63 0.66 3.21 1.29
N CYS A 64 1.22 3.84 2.33
CA CYS A 64 1.44 5.29 2.34
C CYS A 64 2.40 5.74 1.25
N VAL A 65 3.50 5.01 1.03
CA VAL A 65 4.48 5.33 -0.02
C VAL A 65 3.84 5.23 -1.40
N GLU A 66 3.08 4.17 -1.66
CA GLU A 66 2.31 3.97 -2.89
C GLU A 66 1.33 5.13 -3.13
N GLY A 67 0.51 5.47 -2.12
CA GLY A 67 -0.41 6.60 -2.21
C GLY A 67 0.29 7.94 -2.47
N ALA A 68 1.41 8.20 -1.79
CA ALA A 68 2.22 9.40 -2.00
C ALA A 68 2.83 9.46 -3.42
N LEU A 69 3.29 8.32 -3.96
CA LEU A 69 3.80 8.24 -5.33
C LEU A 69 2.70 8.51 -6.36
N TYR A 70 1.47 8.03 -6.12
CA TYR A 70 0.34 8.34 -6.98
C TYR A 70 -0.07 9.81 -6.93
N ILE A 71 -0.13 10.41 -5.74
CA ILE A 71 -0.38 11.85 -5.62
C ILE A 71 0.71 12.63 -6.38
N PHE A 72 1.98 12.31 -6.15
CA PHE A 72 3.11 12.95 -6.81
C PHE A 72 3.02 12.82 -8.34
N LEU A 73 2.86 11.60 -8.85
CA LEU A 73 2.75 11.34 -10.28
C LEU A 73 1.57 12.10 -10.91
N ALA A 74 0.42 12.09 -10.25
CA ALA A 74 -0.76 12.78 -10.75
C ALA A 74 -0.57 14.30 -10.76
N SER A 75 -0.03 14.88 -9.68
CA SER A 75 0.28 16.31 -9.57
C SER A 75 1.29 16.74 -10.63
N THR A 76 2.37 15.99 -10.82
CA THR A 76 3.37 16.27 -11.87
C THR A 76 2.78 16.11 -13.27
N ALA A 77 1.97 15.07 -13.51
CA ALA A 77 1.33 14.85 -14.78
C ALA A 77 0.36 15.98 -15.17
N ILE A 78 -0.37 16.54 -14.19
CA ILE A 78 -1.23 17.72 -14.39
C ILE A 78 -0.39 18.96 -14.65
N TYR A 79 0.59 19.25 -13.79
CA TYR A 79 1.41 20.46 -13.87
C TYR A 79 2.21 20.55 -15.18
N SER A 80 2.84 19.44 -15.58
CA SER A 80 3.71 19.40 -16.75
C SER A 80 3.00 18.95 -18.04
N ASN A 81 1.68 18.76 -18.02
CA ASN A 81 0.91 18.20 -19.15
C ASN A 81 1.58 16.93 -19.75
N MET A 82 1.96 15.99 -18.88
CA MET A 82 2.69 14.79 -19.30
C MET A 82 1.87 13.93 -20.26
N ASN A 83 2.57 13.28 -21.20
CA ASN A 83 1.97 12.31 -22.11
C ASN A 83 1.38 11.12 -21.32
N LEU A 84 0.13 10.75 -21.61
CA LEU A 84 -0.59 9.66 -20.96
C LEU A 84 0.18 8.33 -20.99
N ILE A 85 0.89 8.03 -22.08
CA ILE A 85 1.70 6.80 -22.20
C ILE A 85 2.80 6.76 -21.13
N ILE A 86 3.46 7.89 -20.89
CA ILE A 86 4.51 8.00 -19.85
C ILE A 86 3.90 7.80 -18.47
N VAL A 87 2.73 8.39 -18.20
CA VAL A 87 2.02 8.23 -16.93
C VAL A 87 1.68 6.75 -16.68
N ILE A 88 1.13 6.06 -17.68
CA ILE A 88 0.81 4.62 -17.57
C ILE A 88 2.07 3.80 -17.30
N MET A 89 3.16 4.07 -17.99
CA MET A 89 4.43 3.37 -17.79
C MET A 89 4.95 3.53 -16.36
N LEU A 90 4.87 4.75 -15.80
CA LEU A 90 5.27 5.03 -14.42
C LEU A 90 4.36 4.34 -13.40
N ILE A 91 3.04 4.26 -13.65
CA ILE A 91 2.12 3.50 -12.80
C ILE A 91 2.53 2.03 -12.73
N VAL A 92 2.82 1.41 -13.88
CA VAL A 92 3.29 0.01 -13.92
C VAL A 92 4.57 -0.18 -13.10
N ILE A 93 5.51 0.75 -13.18
CA ILE A 93 6.76 0.69 -12.41
C ILE A 93 6.47 0.78 -10.89
N ILE A 94 5.59 1.69 -10.49
CA ILE A 94 5.18 1.85 -9.07
C ILE A 94 4.54 0.56 -8.57
N GLU A 95 3.55 0.04 -9.29
CA GLU A 95 2.82 -1.19 -8.96
C GLU A 95 3.75 -2.39 -8.81
N LEU A 96 4.59 -2.66 -9.81
CA LEU A 96 5.51 -3.80 -9.77
C LEU A 96 6.50 -3.71 -8.60
N SER A 97 7.01 -2.50 -8.33
CA SER A 97 7.98 -2.27 -7.25
C SER A 97 7.33 -2.49 -5.88
N ILE A 98 6.19 -1.84 -5.62
CA ILE A 98 5.49 -1.93 -4.34
C ILE A 98 4.94 -3.34 -4.12
N PHE A 99 4.35 -3.97 -5.15
CA PHE A 99 3.85 -5.34 -5.06
C PHE A 99 4.96 -6.33 -4.72
N SER A 100 6.11 -6.22 -5.39
CA SER A 100 7.28 -7.05 -5.10
C SER A 100 7.74 -6.89 -3.65
N MET A 101 7.82 -5.66 -3.14
CA MET A 101 8.18 -5.38 -1.75
C MET A 101 7.18 -5.98 -0.75
N LYS A 102 5.87 -5.72 -0.93
CA LYS A 102 4.80 -6.25 -0.08
C LYS A 102 4.85 -7.78 -0.02
N ASN A 103 4.96 -8.44 -1.17
CA ASN A 103 5.02 -9.89 -1.26
C ASN A 103 6.25 -10.47 -0.54
N ASN A 104 7.42 -9.84 -0.68
CA ASN A 104 8.63 -10.27 0.01
C ASN A 104 8.51 -10.15 1.53
N ILE A 105 7.86 -9.10 2.03
CA ILE A 105 7.63 -8.91 3.46
C ILE A 105 6.65 -9.96 4.01
N ILE A 106 5.54 -10.21 3.31
CA ILE A 106 4.55 -11.22 3.72
C ILE A 106 5.19 -12.61 3.74
N LYS A 107 5.93 -12.98 2.68
CA LYS A 107 6.64 -14.28 2.64
C LYS A 107 7.64 -14.46 3.77
N LYS A 108 8.37 -13.41 4.15
CA LYS A 108 9.31 -13.43 5.29
C LYS A 108 8.61 -13.52 6.64
N PHE A 109 7.36 -13.06 6.73
CA PHE A 109 6.58 -13.12 7.95
C PHE A 109 5.95 -14.49 8.18
N VAL A 110 5.43 -15.08 7.10
CA VAL A 110 4.73 -16.36 7.09
C VAL A 110 5.69 -17.54 7.27
N LYS A 111 6.84 -17.53 6.56
CA LYS A 111 7.91 -18.51 6.80
C LYS A 111 8.55 -18.36 8.18
#